data_AF-A0A8T3E153-F1
#
_entry.id   AF-A0A8T3E153-F1
#
_cell.length_a   1.000
_cell.length_b   1.000
_cell.length_c   1.000
_cell.angle_alpha   90.00
_cell.angle_beta   90.00
_cell.angle_gamma   90.00
#
_symmetry.space_group_name_H-M   'P 1'
#
loop_
_entity.id
_entity.type
_entity.pdbx_description
1 polymer ?
#
loop_
_entity_poly.entity_id
_entity_poly.type
_entity_poly.pdbx_seq_one_letter_code
_entity_poly.pdbx_strand_id
1 'polypeptide(L)'
;MYYEENTNSIRPRYGSIVDDERLSAEEMDERRRQNIAYEYLCHLEEAKQWMEACLEEELPPPTELEEGLRNGVYLGKLAKFFAPKMVSEKKIYDRDQARYKRTGLHFRHTDNTVQWLRAMESVGLPKIFYPETTDVYDRKNMPKVIYCIHALSLYLYKLGIAPQIQDLLGKVDFTEEEISNVRKELDKYGIQMPAFSKIGGILANELSVDEAALHAAVIAINEAIDKGQAEATMAALNNPNAMLRNTEDPLAQRYQDTLSMAKRTKEDKASGRRSSVATEERDVYEELLTQSEIQTNIDLVNTHAAVRRVNEAISTQDEVALLASLRSPALGLLGVLDANSKWYLDHFTTYREQNSMENDVPLHLEKEEIQRVVSSCNDFAEAEKRKMDAITAINAAVRQGDAAETVQQLMNPEAQLPIVYESAASLYQSELLSLQAQNPGAFLGYEELSVAVEMLSAVAVLNEVLDTKDTQGVIEQLSDSPLGFSNMEQDNLQRYADMLITLKAEAVSEGREFLTWNDVQKSIDSVNIQVQEEHERILAISEINEALSAGDPQKTLSALLLPTAKLQGVNPSTAKHYHDVLQHVKAQICEVRPAEQYRAAILK
;
A
#
# COMPACT_ATOMS: atom_id res chain seq x y z
N MET A 1 46.41 60.49 -15.27
CA MET A 1 45.64 60.56 -16.51
C MET A 1 44.18 60.58 -16.10
N TYR A 2 43.55 61.73 -16.35
CA TYR A 2 42.12 61.94 -16.18
C TYR A 2 41.38 60.96 -17.10
N TYR A 3 40.48 60.14 -16.56
CA TYR A 3 39.45 59.50 -17.35
C TYR A 3 38.21 60.37 -17.25
N GLU A 4 37.95 61.07 -18.34
CA GLU A 4 36.81 61.94 -18.56
C GLU A 4 35.50 61.15 -18.44
N GLU A 5 34.60 61.62 -17.58
CA GLU A 5 33.18 61.30 -17.63
C GLU A 5 32.61 61.79 -18.96
N ASN A 6 32.43 60.85 -19.89
CA ASN A 6 31.81 61.18 -21.17
C ASN A 6 30.29 61.08 -21.02
N THR A 7 29.69 62.26 -20.84
CA THR A 7 28.44 62.73 -21.44
C THR A 7 27.21 61.80 -21.43
N ASN A 8 26.21 62.24 -20.65
CA ASN A 8 24.80 61.86 -20.71
C ASN A 8 24.32 61.59 -22.16
N SER A 9 24.26 60.31 -22.53
CA SER A 9 23.42 59.87 -23.64
C SER A 9 21.98 59.82 -23.12
N ILE A 10 21.19 60.81 -23.52
CA ILE A 10 19.75 60.89 -23.29
C ILE A 10 19.13 59.60 -23.84
N ARG A 11 18.63 58.75 -22.93
CA ARG A 11 17.93 57.51 -23.26
C ARG A 11 16.66 57.85 -24.04
N PRO A 12 16.36 57.21 -25.19
CA PRO A 12 15.05 57.33 -25.79
C PRO A 12 14.06 56.58 -24.90
N ARG A 13 13.33 57.32 -24.04
CA ARG A 13 12.14 56.80 -23.35
C ARG A 13 11.05 56.59 -24.40
N TYR A 14 10.88 55.34 -24.85
CA TYR A 14 9.63 54.92 -25.48
C TYR A 14 8.52 54.96 -24.40
N GLY A 15 7.87 56.11 -24.27
CA GLY A 15 6.83 56.35 -23.26
C GLY A 15 6.66 57.79 -22.79
N SER A 16 7.57 58.73 -23.12
CA SER A 16 7.35 60.15 -22.86
C SER A 16 7.07 60.92 -24.15
N ILE A 17 5.87 61.50 -24.26
CA ILE A 17 5.59 62.59 -25.20
C ILE A 17 6.53 63.73 -24.80
N VAL A 18 7.62 63.89 -25.55
CA VAL A 18 8.40 65.12 -25.59
C VAL A 18 8.26 65.60 -27.02
N ASP A 19 7.34 66.55 -27.22
CA ASP A 19 7.21 67.31 -28.46
C ASP A 19 8.50 68.14 -28.67
N ASP A 20 9.16 68.03 -29.83
CA ASP A 20 9.65 69.23 -30.55
C ASP A 20 10.16 69.05 -31.99
N GLU A 21 9.66 68.06 -32.77
CA GLU A 21 9.82 68.12 -34.23
C GLU A 21 8.49 67.78 -34.89
N ARG A 22 8.06 68.59 -35.88
CA ARG A 22 6.87 68.33 -36.70
C ARG A 22 7.11 67.06 -37.54
N LEU A 23 6.90 65.91 -36.92
CA LEU A 23 6.87 64.61 -37.59
C LEU A 23 5.79 64.67 -38.69
N SER A 24 6.13 64.21 -39.88
CA SER A 24 5.15 64.09 -40.96
C SER A 24 4.04 63.09 -40.57
N ALA A 25 2.89 63.16 -41.23
CA ALA A 25 1.81 62.19 -40.99
C ALA A 25 2.28 60.74 -41.25
N GLU A 26 3.24 60.55 -42.16
CA GLU A 26 3.85 59.24 -42.45
C GLU A 26 4.80 58.79 -41.32
N GLU A 27 5.58 59.71 -40.74
CA GLU A 27 6.51 59.39 -39.63
C GLU A 27 5.78 59.12 -38.31
N MET A 28 4.65 59.80 -38.06
CA MET A 28 3.80 59.49 -36.90
C MET A 28 3.13 58.12 -37.02
N ASP A 29 2.68 57.74 -38.23
CA ASP A 29 2.09 56.41 -38.47
C ASP A 29 3.15 55.31 -38.36
N GLU A 30 4.35 55.56 -38.88
CA GLU A 30 5.51 54.67 -38.76
C GLU A 30 5.88 54.40 -37.30
N ARG A 31 5.98 55.47 -36.49
CA ARG A 31 6.32 55.38 -35.06
C ARG A 31 5.21 54.71 -34.25
N ARG A 32 3.95 54.94 -34.61
CA ARG A 32 2.81 54.24 -34.01
C ARG A 32 2.87 52.73 -34.27
N ARG A 33 3.18 52.31 -35.50
CA ARG A 33 3.31 50.88 -35.84
C ARG A 33 4.50 50.21 -35.14
N GLN A 34 5.60 50.94 -34.97
CA GLN A 34 6.75 50.46 -34.17
C GLN A 34 6.37 50.26 -32.69
N ASN A 35 5.62 51.19 -32.08
CA ASN A 35 5.14 51.03 -30.71
C ASN A 35 4.23 49.81 -30.54
N ILE A 36 3.31 49.58 -31.49
CA ILE A 36 2.41 48.42 -31.49
C ILE A 36 3.23 47.11 -31.55
N ALA A 37 4.25 47.04 -32.41
CA ALA A 37 5.11 45.86 -32.49
C ALA A 37 5.92 45.62 -31.20
N TYR A 38 6.41 46.69 -30.57
CA TYR A 38 7.09 46.62 -29.27
C TYR A 38 6.15 46.15 -28.15
N GLU A 39 4.95 46.74 -28.04
CA GLU A 39 3.93 46.35 -27.07
C GLU A 39 3.57 44.85 -27.20
N TYR A 40 3.42 44.38 -28.44
CA TYR A 40 3.13 42.96 -28.67
C TYR A 40 4.29 42.03 -28.27
N LEU A 41 5.53 42.43 -28.51
CA LEU A 41 6.71 41.69 -28.06
C LEU A 41 6.78 41.61 -26.54
N CYS A 42 6.44 42.68 -25.82
CA CYS A 42 6.29 42.64 -24.37
C CYS A 42 5.22 41.61 -23.96
N HIS A 43 4.04 41.62 -24.59
CA HIS A 43 2.98 40.66 -24.27
C HIS A 43 3.33 39.20 -24.57
N LEU A 44 4.14 38.95 -25.61
CA LEU A 44 4.70 37.63 -25.91
C LEU A 44 5.66 37.18 -24.79
N GLU A 45 6.54 38.06 -24.33
CA GLU A 45 7.47 37.76 -23.25
C GLU A 45 6.76 37.52 -21.91
N GLU A 46 5.73 38.32 -21.60
CA GLU A 46 4.87 38.13 -20.42
C GLU A 46 4.18 36.76 -20.44
N ALA A 47 3.59 36.41 -21.59
CA ALA A 47 2.92 35.12 -21.78
C ALA A 47 3.92 33.96 -21.67
N LYS A 48 5.13 34.12 -22.23
CA LYS A 48 6.21 33.15 -22.12
C LYS A 48 6.58 32.90 -20.66
N GLN A 49 6.99 33.94 -19.93
CA GLN A 49 7.45 33.80 -18.53
C GLN A 49 6.36 33.20 -17.63
N TRP A 50 5.10 33.59 -17.86
CA TRP A 50 3.98 33.01 -17.12
C TRP A 50 3.75 31.53 -17.44
N MET A 51 3.82 31.13 -18.71
CA MET A 51 3.72 29.72 -19.10
C MET A 51 4.89 28.89 -18.57
N GLU A 52 6.12 29.41 -18.61
CA GLU A 52 7.29 28.75 -18.03
C GLU A 52 7.12 28.54 -16.52
N ALA A 53 6.60 29.55 -15.80
CA ALA A 53 6.30 29.45 -14.38
C ALA A 53 5.20 28.41 -14.05
N CYS A 54 4.22 28.22 -14.94
CA CYS A 54 3.17 27.21 -14.75
C CYS A 54 3.60 25.79 -15.15
N LEU A 55 4.52 25.66 -16.11
CA LEU A 55 4.91 24.38 -16.71
C LEU A 55 6.24 23.83 -16.18
N GLU A 56 7.05 24.66 -15.54
CA GLU A 56 8.42 24.34 -15.11
C GLU A 56 9.31 23.83 -16.27
N GLU A 57 9.09 24.37 -17.47
CA GLU A 57 9.80 24.03 -18.70
C GLU A 57 10.10 25.30 -19.50
N GLU A 58 11.27 25.37 -20.14
CA GLU A 58 11.69 26.49 -20.97
C GLU A 58 10.90 26.53 -22.30
N LEU A 59 10.37 27.70 -22.64
CA LEU A 59 9.64 27.96 -23.89
C LEU A 59 10.55 28.69 -24.91
N PRO A 60 10.23 28.60 -26.21
CA PRO A 60 10.93 29.35 -27.25
C PRO A 60 11.01 30.86 -26.96
N PRO A 61 12.01 31.57 -27.50
CA PRO A 61 12.10 33.02 -27.34
C PRO A 61 10.84 33.73 -27.88
N PRO A 62 10.49 34.94 -27.40
CA PRO A 62 9.24 35.62 -27.78
C PRO A 62 9.07 35.80 -29.29
N THR A 63 10.17 35.92 -30.06
CA THR A 63 10.17 36.00 -31.53
C THR A 63 9.76 34.71 -32.24
N GLU A 64 9.94 33.56 -31.59
CA GLU A 64 9.60 32.22 -32.10
C GLU A 64 8.42 31.58 -31.35
N LEU A 65 7.94 32.22 -30.28
CA LEU A 65 6.89 31.71 -29.40
C LEU A 65 5.61 31.40 -30.17
N GLU A 66 5.20 32.29 -31.07
CA GLU A 66 4.04 32.07 -31.93
C GLU A 66 4.13 30.75 -32.71
N GLU A 67 5.29 30.47 -33.30
CA GLU A 67 5.53 29.25 -34.07
C GLU A 67 5.60 28.02 -33.14
N GLY A 68 6.16 28.19 -31.94
CA GLY A 68 6.22 27.17 -30.90
C GLY A 68 4.85 26.72 -30.38
N LEU A 69 3.85 27.60 -30.37
CA LEU A 69 2.50 27.29 -29.89
C LEU A 69 1.62 26.55 -30.92
N ARG A 70 1.99 26.54 -32.22
CA ARG A 70 1.15 26.03 -33.31
C ARG A 70 0.82 24.53 -33.21
N ASN A 71 1.73 23.74 -32.65
CA ASN A 71 1.52 22.30 -32.45
C ASN A 71 0.59 21.98 -31.24
N GLY A 72 0.20 23.01 -30.49
CA GLY A 72 -0.68 22.92 -29.33
C GLY A 72 -0.10 22.16 -28.14
N VAL A 73 1.14 21.67 -28.18
CA VAL A 73 1.72 20.84 -27.11
C VAL A 73 1.83 21.63 -25.81
N TYR A 74 2.39 22.84 -25.86
CA TYR A 74 2.46 23.72 -24.68
C TYR A 74 1.07 24.11 -24.15
N LEU A 75 0.10 24.35 -25.04
CA LEU A 75 -1.29 24.63 -24.66
C LEU A 75 -1.95 23.42 -23.99
N GLY A 76 -1.67 22.21 -24.49
CA GLY A 76 -2.14 20.96 -23.90
C GLY A 76 -1.51 20.66 -22.54
N LYS A 77 -0.22 20.96 -22.37
CA LYS A 77 0.46 20.92 -21.06
C LYS A 77 -0.14 21.94 -20.08
N LEU A 78 -0.41 23.16 -20.56
CA LEU A 78 -1.08 24.19 -19.75
C LEU A 78 -2.48 23.76 -19.34
N ALA A 79 -3.24 23.14 -20.25
CA ALA A 79 -4.55 22.56 -19.97
C ALA A 79 -4.49 21.46 -18.89
N LYS A 80 -3.42 20.65 -18.90
CA LYS A 80 -3.17 19.65 -17.85
C LYS A 80 -2.90 20.29 -16.49
N PHE A 81 -2.15 21.39 -16.47
CA PHE A 81 -1.83 22.13 -15.25
C PHE A 81 -3.10 22.62 -14.53
N PHE A 82 -3.98 23.35 -15.22
CA PHE A 82 -5.16 23.93 -14.56
C PHE A 82 -6.41 23.04 -14.55
N ALA A 83 -6.49 21.99 -15.39
CA ALA A 83 -7.61 21.05 -15.43
C ALA A 83 -7.16 19.57 -15.45
N PRO A 84 -6.45 19.09 -14.41
CA PRO A 84 -5.78 17.78 -14.43
C PRO A 84 -6.73 16.59 -14.45
N LYS A 85 -8.01 16.77 -14.07
CA LYS A 85 -9.06 15.74 -14.14
C LYS A 85 -9.63 15.56 -15.55
N MET A 86 -9.56 16.59 -16.39
CA MET A 86 -10.08 16.57 -17.76
C MET A 86 -9.02 16.13 -18.77
N VAL A 87 -7.79 16.65 -18.63
CA VAL A 87 -6.70 16.39 -19.57
C VAL A 87 -5.75 15.35 -18.99
N SER A 88 -5.47 14.31 -19.77
CA SER A 88 -4.49 13.28 -19.42
C SER A 88 -3.22 13.51 -20.21
N GLU A 89 -2.06 13.47 -19.55
CA GLU A 89 -0.77 13.63 -20.24
C GLU A 89 -0.55 12.61 -21.36
N LYS A 90 -1.07 11.38 -21.18
CA LYS A 90 -0.98 10.32 -22.19
C LYS A 90 -1.77 10.61 -23.46
N LYS A 91 -2.68 11.60 -23.43
CA LYS A 91 -3.53 12.01 -24.55
C LYS A 91 -3.00 13.26 -25.28
N ILE A 92 -1.90 13.87 -24.80
CA ILE A 92 -1.22 14.94 -25.53
C ILE A 92 -0.40 14.30 -26.65
N TYR A 93 -0.74 14.62 -27.89
CA TYR A 93 -0.05 14.12 -29.06
C TYR A 93 1.30 14.82 -29.25
N ASP A 94 2.34 14.06 -29.58
CA ASP A 94 3.72 14.56 -29.78
C ASP A 94 4.26 15.36 -28.57
N ARG A 95 4.09 14.81 -27.35
CA ARG A 95 4.41 15.48 -26.08
C ARG A 95 5.85 16.02 -26.01
N ASP A 96 6.81 15.28 -26.58
CA ASP A 96 8.24 15.64 -26.63
C ASP A 96 8.60 16.52 -27.83
N GLN A 97 7.62 16.84 -28.67
CA GLN A 97 7.76 17.61 -29.92
C GLN A 97 8.75 16.97 -30.91
N ALA A 98 9.06 15.67 -30.78
CA ALA A 98 10.05 15.02 -31.61
C ALA A 98 9.59 14.91 -33.07
N ARG A 99 8.30 14.68 -33.31
CA ARG A 99 7.73 14.66 -34.65
C ARG A 99 7.62 16.06 -35.24
N TYR A 100 7.25 17.04 -34.42
CA TYR A 100 7.22 18.45 -34.83
C TYR A 100 8.59 18.92 -35.30
N LYS A 101 9.65 18.67 -34.53
CA LYS A 101 11.04 19.01 -34.89
C LYS A 101 11.53 18.30 -36.15
N ARG A 102 11.08 17.06 -36.42
CA ARG A 102 11.54 16.26 -37.57
C ARG A 102 10.76 16.53 -38.86
N THR A 103 9.44 16.72 -38.76
CA THR A 103 8.53 16.71 -39.92
C THR A 103 7.57 17.90 -39.98
N GLY A 104 7.63 18.82 -39.01
CA GLY A 104 6.73 19.97 -38.91
C GLY A 104 5.33 19.60 -38.39
N LEU A 105 4.34 20.44 -38.68
CA LEU A 105 2.96 20.26 -38.23
C LEU A 105 2.31 19.01 -38.86
N HIS A 106 1.67 18.22 -38.00
CA HIS A 106 0.78 17.14 -38.37
C HIS A 106 -0.64 17.48 -37.91
N PHE A 107 -1.67 17.15 -38.71
CA PHE A 107 -3.07 17.50 -38.41
C PHE A 107 -3.48 17.12 -36.99
N ARG A 108 -3.04 15.94 -36.51
CA ARG A 108 -3.31 15.46 -35.15
C ARG A 108 -2.85 16.40 -34.02
N HIS A 109 -1.94 17.36 -34.27
CA HIS A 109 -1.62 18.41 -33.30
C HIS A 109 -2.82 19.28 -32.93
N THR A 110 -3.84 19.39 -33.79
CA THR A 110 -5.08 20.13 -33.48
C THR A 110 -5.80 19.56 -32.25
N ASP A 111 -5.65 18.27 -31.96
CA ASP A 111 -6.24 17.64 -30.78
C ASP A 111 -5.70 18.25 -29.48
N ASN A 112 -4.44 18.70 -29.47
CA ASN A 112 -3.85 19.35 -28.30
C ASN A 112 -4.51 20.71 -28.04
N THR A 113 -4.71 21.52 -29.10
CA THR A 113 -5.43 22.81 -29.01
C THR A 113 -6.89 22.61 -28.60
N VAL A 114 -7.58 21.60 -29.14
CA VAL A 114 -8.97 21.30 -28.77
C VAL A 114 -9.07 20.89 -27.30
N GLN A 115 -8.12 20.12 -26.78
CA GLN A 115 -8.06 19.78 -25.35
C GLN A 115 -7.90 21.02 -24.48
N TRP A 116 -7.07 21.97 -24.89
CA TRP A 116 -6.92 23.25 -24.19
C TRP A 116 -8.19 24.10 -24.19
N LEU A 117 -8.88 24.24 -25.32
CA LEU A 117 -10.16 24.94 -25.40
C LEU A 117 -11.23 24.31 -24.48
N ARG A 118 -11.33 22.98 -24.46
CA ARG A 118 -12.24 22.26 -23.56
C ARG A 118 -11.89 22.42 -22.09
N ALA A 119 -10.59 22.44 -21.77
CA ALA A 119 -10.13 22.69 -20.42
C ALA A 119 -10.53 24.10 -19.97
N MET A 120 -10.36 25.12 -20.82
CA MET A 120 -10.81 26.50 -20.52
C MET A 120 -12.32 26.58 -20.28
N GLU A 121 -13.11 25.83 -21.07
CA GLU A 121 -14.57 25.74 -20.87
C GLU A 121 -14.92 25.10 -19.53
N SER A 122 -14.15 24.08 -19.11
CA SER A 122 -14.37 23.38 -17.85
C SER A 122 -14.07 24.21 -16.60
N VAL A 123 -13.11 25.14 -16.70
CA VAL A 123 -12.79 26.07 -15.60
C VAL A 123 -13.67 27.31 -15.62
N GLY A 124 -14.46 27.54 -16.67
CA GLY A 124 -15.45 28.61 -16.73
C GLY A 124 -14.96 29.91 -17.37
N LEU A 125 -13.85 29.91 -18.12
CA LEU A 125 -13.41 31.13 -18.83
C LEU A 125 -14.45 31.55 -19.89
N PRO A 126 -14.87 32.82 -19.98
CA PRO A 126 -15.87 33.26 -20.96
C PRO A 126 -15.43 33.03 -22.42
N LYS A 127 -16.36 32.54 -23.27
CA LYS A 127 -16.09 32.19 -24.67
C LYS A 127 -15.63 33.37 -25.55
N ILE A 128 -15.87 34.61 -25.13
CA ILE A 128 -15.41 35.82 -25.82
C ILE A 128 -13.88 35.86 -25.99
N PHE A 129 -13.13 35.23 -25.08
CA PHE A 129 -11.68 35.20 -25.13
C PHE A 129 -11.13 34.10 -26.06
N TYR A 130 -11.96 33.14 -26.50
CA TYR A 130 -11.46 31.90 -27.07
C TYR A 130 -10.98 32.10 -28.51
N PRO A 131 -9.76 31.64 -28.85
CA PRO A 131 -9.33 31.53 -30.23
C PRO A 131 -9.98 30.31 -30.90
N GLU A 132 -9.99 30.31 -32.23
CA GLU A 132 -10.35 29.13 -33.02
C GLU A 132 -9.14 28.20 -33.18
N THR A 133 -9.38 26.91 -33.43
CA THR A 133 -8.28 25.96 -33.68
C THR A 133 -7.40 26.37 -34.86
N THR A 134 -7.99 27.02 -35.89
CA THR A 134 -7.23 27.55 -37.03
C THR A 134 -6.42 28.80 -36.69
N ASP A 135 -6.77 29.55 -35.64
CA ASP A 135 -5.98 30.70 -35.19
C ASP A 135 -4.60 30.25 -34.71
N VAL A 136 -4.56 29.08 -34.06
CA VAL A 136 -3.33 28.42 -33.55
C VAL A 136 -2.63 27.62 -34.67
N TYR A 137 -3.31 26.63 -35.26
CA TYR A 137 -2.66 25.64 -36.14
C TYR A 137 -2.19 26.26 -37.47
N ASP A 138 -3.06 27.05 -38.13
CA ASP A 138 -2.75 27.71 -39.40
C ASP A 138 -2.06 29.07 -39.20
N ARG A 139 -1.80 29.47 -37.94
CA ARG A 139 -1.27 30.80 -37.57
C ARG A 139 -2.09 31.95 -38.16
N LYS A 140 -3.42 31.82 -38.22
CA LYS A 140 -4.31 32.86 -38.75
C LYS A 140 -4.43 34.09 -37.86
N ASN A 141 -4.41 33.90 -36.53
CA ASN A 141 -4.56 34.98 -35.57
C ASN A 141 -3.91 34.64 -34.23
N MET A 142 -2.58 34.56 -34.23
CA MET A 142 -1.82 34.31 -33.00
C MET A 142 -1.98 35.42 -31.94
N PRO A 143 -2.12 36.72 -32.28
CA PRO A 143 -2.41 37.75 -31.28
C PRO A 143 -3.66 37.46 -30.43
N LYS A 144 -4.70 36.86 -31.01
CA LYS A 144 -5.89 36.41 -30.26
C LYS A 144 -5.59 35.25 -29.31
N VAL A 145 -4.66 34.37 -29.67
CA VAL A 145 -4.19 33.28 -28.81
C VAL A 145 -3.43 33.84 -27.60
N ILE A 146 -2.52 34.79 -27.83
CA ILE A 146 -1.79 35.48 -26.75
C ILE A 146 -2.76 36.26 -25.85
N TYR A 147 -3.73 36.96 -26.43
CA TYR A 147 -4.79 37.63 -25.68
C TYR A 147 -5.61 36.67 -24.80
N CYS A 148 -5.92 35.48 -25.32
CA CYS A 148 -6.59 34.43 -24.55
C CYS A 148 -5.72 33.92 -23.39
N ILE A 149 -4.40 33.78 -23.59
CA ILE A 149 -3.46 33.36 -22.54
C ILE A 149 -3.42 34.40 -21.41
N HIS A 150 -3.39 35.69 -21.76
CA HIS A 150 -3.45 36.79 -20.79
C HIS A 150 -4.75 36.79 -19.99
N ALA A 151 -5.89 36.60 -20.66
CA ALA A 151 -7.20 36.48 -20.00
C ALA A 151 -7.28 35.24 -19.09
N LEU A 152 -6.77 34.11 -19.55
CA LEU A 152 -6.69 32.87 -18.78
C LEU A 152 -5.78 33.04 -17.56
N SER A 153 -4.63 33.70 -17.70
CA SER A 153 -3.71 33.95 -16.59
C SER A 153 -4.39 34.75 -15.47
N LEU A 154 -5.02 35.88 -15.82
CA LEU A 154 -5.74 36.70 -14.85
C LEU A 154 -6.88 35.92 -14.17
N TYR A 155 -7.60 35.09 -14.94
CA TYR A 155 -8.68 34.27 -14.42
C TYR A 155 -8.17 33.18 -13.45
N LEU A 156 -7.13 32.44 -13.81
CA LEU A 156 -6.54 31.41 -12.97
C LEU A 156 -5.86 31.98 -11.72
N TYR A 157 -5.29 33.17 -11.81
CA TYR A 157 -4.76 33.89 -10.64
C TYR A 157 -5.87 34.23 -9.64
N LYS A 158 -7.01 34.75 -10.11
CA LYS A 158 -8.18 35.02 -9.26
C LYS A 158 -8.73 33.76 -8.59
N LEU A 159 -8.67 32.61 -9.27
CA LEU A 159 -9.05 31.32 -8.70
C LEU A 159 -7.99 30.70 -7.78
N GLY A 160 -6.82 31.32 -7.62
CA GLY A 160 -5.71 30.79 -6.83
C GLY A 160 -5.02 29.56 -7.44
N ILE A 161 -5.19 29.31 -8.74
CA ILE A 161 -4.65 28.14 -9.44
C ILE A 161 -3.26 28.44 -10.04
N ALA A 162 -3.02 29.66 -10.50
CA ALA A 162 -1.79 30.05 -11.20
C ALA A 162 -1.18 31.34 -10.61
N PRO A 163 0.13 31.59 -10.78
CA PRO A 163 0.75 32.86 -10.42
C PRO A 163 0.24 34.01 -11.31
N GLN A 164 0.39 35.25 -10.83
CA GLN A 164 0.05 36.45 -11.59
C GLN A 164 1.05 36.65 -12.75
N ILE A 165 0.54 36.93 -13.95
CA ILE A 165 1.36 37.39 -15.08
C ILE A 165 1.99 38.75 -14.78
N GLN A 166 3.26 38.92 -15.14
CA GLN A 166 3.97 40.18 -14.94
C GLN A 166 3.59 41.20 -16.01
N ASP A 167 3.69 42.48 -15.68
CA ASP A 167 3.64 43.59 -16.65
C ASP A 167 5.08 44.02 -16.94
N LEU A 168 5.54 43.75 -18.17
CA LEU A 168 6.90 43.98 -18.65
C LEU A 168 6.98 45.14 -19.65
N LEU A 169 5.87 45.84 -19.89
CA LEU A 169 5.84 46.98 -20.81
C LEU A 169 6.81 48.07 -20.33
N GLY A 170 7.78 48.43 -21.17
CA GLY A 170 8.81 49.42 -20.85
C GLY A 170 9.90 48.94 -19.89
N LYS A 171 9.93 47.65 -19.53
CA LYS A 171 10.94 47.03 -18.65
C LYS A 171 11.90 46.10 -19.39
N VAL A 172 11.55 45.69 -20.61
CA VAL A 172 12.33 44.79 -21.47
C VAL A 172 12.66 45.50 -22.78
N ASP A 173 13.90 45.35 -23.23
CA ASP A 173 14.39 45.92 -24.49
C ASP A 173 14.49 44.82 -25.56
N PHE A 174 14.02 45.13 -26.77
CA PHE A 174 14.14 44.28 -27.95
C PHE A 174 15.01 44.97 -29.01
N THR A 175 15.66 44.19 -29.87
CA THR A 175 16.46 44.73 -30.95
C THR A 175 15.56 45.36 -32.04
N GLU A 176 16.10 46.33 -32.78
CA GLU A 176 15.36 46.96 -33.90
C GLU A 176 14.96 45.95 -34.97
N GLU A 177 15.75 44.89 -35.17
CA GLU A 177 15.45 43.80 -36.10
C GLU A 177 14.22 43.00 -35.66
N GLU A 178 14.09 42.69 -34.37
CA GLU A 178 12.96 41.96 -33.80
C GLU A 178 11.66 42.77 -33.91
N ILE A 179 11.71 44.05 -33.55
CA ILE A 179 10.57 44.97 -33.66
C ILE A 179 10.14 45.12 -35.13
N SER A 180 11.11 45.25 -36.04
CA SER A 180 10.85 45.35 -37.49
C SER A 180 10.23 44.07 -38.07
N ASN A 181 10.68 42.90 -37.62
CA ASN A 181 10.15 41.60 -38.07
C ASN A 181 8.71 41.39 -37.60
N VAL A 182 8.43 41.63 -36.31
CA VAL A 182 7.07 41.54 -35.76
C VAL A 182 6.13 42.53 -36.44
N ARG A 183 6.59 43.75 -36.70
CA ARG A 183 5.81 44.75 -37.42
C ARG A 183 5.43 44.28 -38.82
N LYS A 184 6.38 43.74 -39.61
CA LYS A 184 6.09 43.22 -40.96
C LYS A 184 5.08 42.07 -40.91
N GLU A 185 5.16 41.20 -39.90
CA GLU A 185 4.20 40.11 -39.72
C GLU A 185 2.80 40.65 -39.34
N LEU A 186 2.70 41.61 -38.42
CA LEU A 186 1.42 42.26 -38.07
C LEU A 186 0.78 42.97 -39.27
N ASP A 187 1.58 43.69 -40.08
CA ASP A 187 1.13 44.38 -41.29
C ASP A 187 0.64 43.40 -42.38
N LYS A 188 1.29 42.23 -42.51
CA LYS A 188 0.96 41.20 -43.53
C LYS A 188 -0.42 40.57 -43.34
N TYR A 189 -0.85 40.39 -42.09
CA TYR A 189 -2.14 39.76 -41.78
C TYR A 189 -3.26 40.78 -41.52
N GLY A 190 -2.96 42.09 -41.45
CA GLY A 190 -3.95 43.14 -41.23
C GLY A 190 -4.76 42.97 -39.94
N ILE A 191 -4.18 42.30 -38.93
CA ILE A 191 -4.87 41.92 -37.70
C ILE A 191 -4.99 43.15 -36.81
N GLN A 192 -6.22 43.46 -36.37
CA GLN A 192 -6.41 44.45 -35.32
C GLN A 192 -5.93 43.89 -33.97
N MET A 193 -5.02 44.62 -33.32
CA MET A 193 -4.49 44.24 -32.02
C MET A 193 -5.61 44.21 -30.96
N PRO A 194 -5.76 43.11 -30.21
CA PRO A 194 -6.66 43.04 -29.08
C PRO A 194 -6.29 44.05 -27.99
N ALA A 195 -7.29 44.58 -27.27
CA ALA A 195 -7.04 45.55 -26.20
C ALA A 195 -6.64 44.83 -24.88
N PHE A 196 -5.35 44.49 -24.74
CA PHE A 196 -4.81 43.81 -23.55
C PHE A 196 -5.10 44.54 -22.23
N SER A 197 -5.08 45.88 -22.24
CA SER A 197 -5.40 46.71 -21.07
C SER A 197 -6.86 46.64 -20.59
N LYS A 198 -7.78 46.10 -21.41
CA LYS A 198 -9.22 46.00 -21.08
C LYS A 198 -9.64 44.61 -20.60
N ILE A 199 -8.73 43.63 -20.58
CA ILE A 199 -9.03 42.24 -20.21
C ILE A 199 -9.66 42.17 -18.81
N GLY A 200 -9.05 42.85 -17.83
CA GLY A 200 -9.54 42.85 -16.44
C GLY A 200 -10.96 43.41 -16.30
N GLY A 201 -11.30 44.47 -17.04
CA GLY A 201 -12.64 45.07 -17.02
C GLY A 201 -13.71 44.21 -17.70
N ILE A 202 -13.35 43.51 -18.78
CA ILE A 202 -14.27 42.58 -19.47
C ILE A 202 -14.53 41.34 -18.61
N LEU A 203 -13.49 40.76 -18.01
CA LEU A 203 -13.62 39.66 -17.04
C LEU A 203 -14.50 40.07 -15.86
N ALA A 204 -14.23 41.22 -15.24
CA ALA A 204 -15.03 41.71 -14.11
C ALA A 204 -16.51 41.91 -14.46
N ASN A 205 -16.83 42.43 -15.66
CA ASN A 205 -18.21 42.64 -16.07
C ASN A 205 -18.97 41.32 -16.33
N GLU A 206 -18.34 40.31 -16.92
CA GLU A 206 -18.95 38.99 -17.18
C GLU A 206 -19.03 38.09 -15.92
N LEU A 207 -18.12 38.28 -14.96
CA LEU A 207 -18.07 37.56 -13.67
C LEU A 207 -18.86 38.25 -12.53
N SER A 208 -19.31 39.49 -12.73
CA SER A 208 -19.79 40.41 -11.68
C SER A 208 -21.00 39.93 -10.86
N VAL A 209 -21.83 39.02 -11.38
CA VAL A 209 -23.06 38.62 -10.67
C VAL A 209 -22.76 37.58 -9.57
N ASP A 210 -21.81 36.67 -9.80
CA ASP A 210 -21.43 35.61 -8.83
C ASP A 210 -20.26 36.02 -7.91
N GLU A 211 -19.27 36.79 -8.40
CA GLU A 211 -18.16 37.26 -7.56
C GLU A 211 -18.65 38.23 -6.47
N ALA A 212 -19.56 39.16 -6.78
CA ALA A 212 -20.09 40.10 -5.79
C ALA A 212 -20.90 39.40 -4.69
N ALA A 213 -21.66 38.36 -5.05
CA ALA A 213 -22.43 37.56 -4.11
C ALA A 213 -21.51 36.74 -3.18
N LEU A 214 -20.43 36.18 -3.73
CA LEU A 214 -19.40 35.47 -2.97
C LEU A 214 -18.68 36.41 -1.99
N HIS A 215 -18.23 37.58 -2.47
CA HIS A 215 -17.58 38.58 -1.62
C HIS A 215 -18.50 39.07 -0.50
N ALA A 216 -19.78 39.34 -0.79
CA ALA A 216 -20.76 39.72 0.22
C ALA A 216 -20.99 38.61 1.26
N ALA A 217 -21.01 37.34 0.84
CA ALA A 217 -21.15 36.20 1.75
C ALA A 217 -19.93 36.05 2.68
N VAL A 218 -18.71 36.21 2.15
CA VAL A 218 -17.47 36.15 2.95
C VAL A 218 -17.40 37.30 3.96
N ILE A 219 -17.80 38.51 3.57
CA ILE A 219 -17.88 39.65 4.50
C ILE A 219 -18.90 39.36 5.61
N ALA A 220 -20.09 38.87 5.27
CA ALA A 220 -21.12 38.53 6.24
C ALA A 220 -20.65 37.45 7.24
N ILE A 221 -19.86 36.47 6.80
CA ILE A 221 -19.23 35.47 7.68
C ILE A 221 -18.26 36.14 8.64
N ASN A 222 -17.37 37.00 8.15
CA ASN A 222 -16.40 37.71 8.99
C ASN A 222 -17.08 38.62 10.02
N GLU A 223 -18.16 39.30 9.66
CA GLU A 223 -18.96 40.11 10.59
C GLU A 223 -19.67 39.24 11.63
N ALA A 224 -20.17 38.06 11.25
CA ALA A 224 -20.79 37.13 12.19
C ALA A 224 -19.77 36.59 13.20
N ILE A 225 -18.55 36.30 12.74
CA ILE A 225 -17.42 35.91 13.60
C ILE A 225 -17.12 37.01 14.64
N ASP A 226 -17.11 38.28 14.24
CA ASP A 226 -16.86 39.42 15.15
C ASP A 226 -17.95 39.60 16.20
N LYS A 227 -19.20 39.33 15.83
CA LYS A 227 -20.34 39.38 16.75
C LYS A 227 -20.27 38.28 17.82
N GLY A 228 -19.46 37.24 17.63
CA GLY A 228 -19.20 36.21 18.63
C GLY A 228 -20.36 35.24 18.87
N GLN A 229 -21.37 35.23 18.01
CA GLN A 229 -22.58 34.41 18.16
C GLN A 229 -22.51 33.19 17.24
N ALA A 230 -22.34 31.99 17.81
CA ALA A 230 -22.15 30.74 17.05
C ALA A 230 -23.31 30.44 16.08
N GLU A 231 -24.55 30.69 16.48
CA GLU A 231 -25.73 30.50 15.61
C GLU A 231 -25.72 31.45 14.40
N ALA A 232 -25.34 32.71 14.63
CA ALA A 232 -25.25 33.70 13.55
C ALA A 232 -24.11 33.37 12.58
N THR A 233 -22.98 32.90 13.09
CA THR A 233 -21.85 32.45 12.27
C THR A 233 -22.24 31.23 11.46
N MET A 234 -22.96 30.26 12.03
CA MET A 234 -23.46 29.13 11.24
C MET A 234 -24.45 29.52 10.17
N ALA A 235 -25.37 30.43 10.46
CA ALA A 235 -26.28 30.96 9.45
C ALA A 235 -25.52 31.60 8.29
N ALA A 236 -24.41 32.30 8.57
CA ALA A 236 -23.55 32.89 7.55
C ALA A 236 -22.72 31.83 6.78
N LEU A 237 -22.21 30.79 7.46
CA LEU A 237 -21.46 29.70 6.83
C LEU A 237 -22.35 28.84 5.91
N ASN A 238 -23.62 28.66 6.26
CA ASN A 238 -24.61 27.95 5.44
C ASN A 238 -25.14 28.79 4.25
N ASN A 239 -24.62 29.99 4.03
CA ASN A 239 -24.99 30.81 2.88
C ASN A 239 -24.52 30.12 1.57
N PRO A 240 -25.43 29.79 0.64
CA PRO A 240 -25.06 29.08 -0.59
C PRO A 240 -24.08 29.88 -1.46
N ASN A 241 -24.10 31.22 -1.37
CA ASN A 241 -23.20 32.09 -2.11
C ASN A 241 -21.78 32.06 -1.55
N ALA A 242 -21.55 31.57 -0.32
CA ALA A 242 -20.21 31.40 0.25
C ALA A 242 -19.44 30.22 -0.37
N MET A 243 -20.13 29.33 -1.10
CA MET A 243 -19.58 28.14 -1.76
C MET A 243 -18.76 27.23 -0.82
N LEU A 244 -19.09 27.24 0.47
CA LEU A 244 -18.45 26.40 1.47
C LEU A 244 -19.00 24.98 1.42
N ARG A 245 -18.17 24.01 1.82
CA ARG A 245 -18.49 22.57 1.79
C ARG A 245 -18.37 21.98 3.19
N ASN A 246 -19.13 20.92 3.43
CA ASN A 246 -19.06 20.10 4.64
C ASN A 246 -19.34 20.87 5.94
N THR A 247 -20.21 21.88 5.94
CA THR A 247 -20.63 22.53 7.19
C THR A 247 -21.53 21.59 7.99
N GLU A 248 -21.26 21.44 9.30
CA GLU A 248 -22.04 20.60 10.22
C GLU A 248 -22.64 21.47 11.34
N ASP A 249 -23.98 21.60 11.40
CA ASP A 249 -24.67 22.41 12.42
C ASP A 249 -24.25 22.10 13.88
N PRO A 250 -24.02 20.83 14.29
CA PRO A 250 -23.57 20.52 15.66
C PRO A 250 -22.19 21.10 16.03
N LEU A 251 -21.39 21.51 15.05
CA LEU A 251 -20.04 22.06 15.25
C LEU A 251 -20.02 23.60 15.29
N ALA A 252 -21.18 24.26 15.28
CA ALA A 252 -21.36 25.71 15.31
C ALA A 252 -20.38 26.46 16.21
N GLN A 253 -20.34 26.08 17.49
CA GLN A 253 -19.48 26.74 18.47
C GLN A 253 -18.00 26.56 18.16
N ARG A 254 -17.60 25.36 17.70
CA ARG A 254 -16.20 25.06 17.38
C ARG A 254 -15.72 25.81 16.14
N TYR A 255 -16.58 25.97 15.13
CA TYR A 255 -16.25 26.83 14.00
C TYR A 255 -16.09 28.28 14.42
N GLN A 256 -17.01 28.81 15.24
CA GLN A 256 -16.93 30.16 15.77
C GLN A 256 -15.60 30.41 16.49
N ASP A 257 -15.23 29.52 17.41
CA ASP A 257 -14.01 29.66 18.21
C ASP A 257 -12.75 29.61 17.32
N THR A 258 -12.71 28.65 16.39
CA THR A 258 -11.55 28.43 15.49
C THR A 258 -11.40 29.57 14.48
N LEU A 259 -12.49 30.00 13.85
CA LEU A 259 -12.49 31.11 12.89
C LEU A 259 -12.16 32.44 13.57
N SER A 260 -12.66 32.68 14.79
CA SER A 260 -12.30 33.87 15.57
C SER A 260 -10.81 33.91 15.90
N MET A 261 -10.23 32.77 16.28
CA MET A 261 -8.78 32.67 16.54
C MET A 261 -7.95 32.86 15.25
N ALA A 262 -8.38 32.26 14.13
CA ALA A 262 -7.72 32.42 12.83
C ALA A 262 -7.74 33.88 12.37
N LYS A 263 -8.87 34.57 12.54
CA LYS A 263 -9.02 35.98 12.20
C LYS A 263 -8.10 36.87 13.04
N ARG A 264 -8.07 36.71 14.37
CA ARG A 264 -7.15 37.45 15.26
C ARG A 264 -5.69 37.24 14.87
N THR A 265 -5.31 36.01 14.57
CA THR A 265 -3.93 35.69 14.14
C THR A 265 -3.55 36.41 12.84
N LYS A 266 -4.53 36.58 11.92
CA LYS A 266 -4.33 37.32 10.67
C LYS A 266 -4.18 38.82 10.91
N GLU A 267 -5.04 39.39 11.75
CA GLU A 267 -4.99 40.80 12.18
C GLU A 267 -3.66 41.15 12.88
N ASP A 268 -3.16 40.26 13.74
CA ASP A 268 -1.88 40.43 14.44
C ASP A 268 -0.69 40.41 13.46
N LYS A 269 -0.71 39.51 12.46
CA LYS A 269 0.31 39.43 11.40
C LYS A 269 0.29 40.66 10.48
N ALA A 270 -0.90 41.16 10.15
CA ALA A 270 -1.05 42.41 9.40
C ALA A 270 -0.52 43.60 10.20
N SER A 271 -0.75 43.62 11.53
CA SER A 271 -0.30 44.67 12.43
C SER A 271 1.22 44.70 12.64
N GLY A 272 1.89 43.54 12.67
CA GLY A 272 3.35 43.43 12.83
C GLY A 272 4.16 43.94 11.64
N ARG A 273 3.56 44.04 10.44
CA ARG A 273 4.20 44.59 9.23
C ARG A 273 4.10 46.13 9.13
N ARG A 274 3.37 46.80 10.04
CA ARG A 274 3.00 48.24 9.98
C ARG A 274 4.10 49.24 10.35
N SER A 275 5.39 48.87 10.39
CA SER A 275 6.46 49.80 10.82
C SER A 275 7.10 50.63 9.69
N SER A 276 6.74 50.44 8.42
CA SER A 276 7.30 51.24 7.34
C SER A 276 6.30 51.49 6.21
N VAL A 277 6.13 52.77 5.89
CA VAL A 277 5.44 53.37 4.74
C VAL A 277 4.00 53.84 5.01
N ALA A 278 3.81 55.11 4.66
CA ALA A 278 2.63 55.91 4.88
C ALA A 278 1.44 55.42 4.04
N THR A 279 0.29 55.42 4.71
CA THR A 279 -1.09 55.42 4.23
C THR A 279 -1.31 55.77 2.76
N GLU A 280 -1.70 54.77 1.96
CA GLU A 280 -2.65 54.91 0.85
C GLU A 280 -3.24 53.52 0.56
N GLU A 281 -4.58 53.44 0.57
CA GLU A 281 -5.45 52.26 0.33
C GLU A 281 -5.26 51.02 1.22
N ARG A 282 -6.04 50.97 2.31
CA ARG A 282 -6.19 49.79 3.17
C ARG A 282 -6.82 48.64 2.38
N ASP A 283 -6.10 47.55 2.19
CA ASP A 283 -6.67 46.34 1.59
C ASP A 283 -7.51 45.61 2.65
N VAL A 284 -8.84 45.68 2.50
CA VAL A 284 -9.83 45.04 3.39
C VAL A 284 -9.60 43.53 3.49
N TYR A 285 -8.92 42.92 2.51
CA TYR A 285 -8.60 41.49 2.51
C TYR A 285 -7.39 41.10 3.40
N GLU A 286 -6.62 42.08 3.91
CA GLU A 286 -5.54 41.81 4.87
C GLU A 286 -6.07 41.50 6.29
N GLU A 287 -7.22 42.03 6.67
CA GLU A 287 -7.81 41.86 8.00
C GLU A 287 -8.94 40.82 8.03
N LEU A 288 -9.64 40.61 6.91
CA LEU A 288 -10.71 39.61 6.80
C LEU A 288 -10.19 38.24 6.39
N LEU A 289 -10.81 37.17 6.90
CA LEU A 289 -10.59 35.83 6.38
C LEU A 289 -11.17 35.71 4.97
N THR A 290 -10.38 35.15 4.05
CA THR A 290 -10.81 34.79 2.69
C THR A 290 -11.66 33.53 2.71
N GLN A 291 -12.39 33.27 1.61
CA GLN A 291 -13.19 32.05 1.47
C GLN A 291 -12.36 30.78 1.66
N SER A 292 -11.14 30.74 1.09
CA SER A 292 -10.23 29.59 1.21
C SER A 292 -9.75 29.38 2.64
N GLU A 293 -9.46 30.47 3.37
CA GLU A 293 -9.06 30.39 4.78
C GLU A 293 -10.24 29.90 5.64
N ILE A 294 -11.46 30.38 5.38
CA ILE A 294 -12.68 29.92 6.06
C ILE A 294 -12.90 28.42 5.82
N GLN A 295 -12.82 27.96 4.56
CA GLN A 295 -12.97 26.55 4.21
C GLN A 295 -11.90 25.69 4.89
N THR A 296 -10.64 26.12 4.88
CA THR A 296 -9.54 25.39 5.53
C THR A 296 -9.78 25.21 7.02
N ASN A 297 -10.29 26.24 7.71
CA ASN A 297 -10.62 26.16 9.13
C ASN A 297 -11.85 25.27 9.40
N ILE A 298 -12.85 25.26 8.52
CA ILE A 298 -13.99 24.33 8.61
C ILE A 298 -13.50 22.89 8.48
N ASP A 299 -12.68 22.60 7.46
CA ASP A 299 -12.14 21.27 7.21
C ASP A 299 -11.27 20.79 8.39
N LEU A 300 -10.51 21.70 9.01
CA LEU A 300 -9.74 21.43 10.23
C LEU A 300 -10.66 21.03 11.40
N VAL A 301 -11.68 21.84 11.69
CA VAL A 301 -12.64 21.55 12.79
C VAL A 301 -13.36 20.23 12.56
N ASN A 302 -13.78 19.96 11.32
CA ASN A 302 -14.44 18.72 10.93
C ASN A 302 -13.54 17.52 11.12
N THR A 303 -12.29 17.62 10.68
CA THR A 303 -11.29 16.56 10.85
C THR A 303 -11.09 16.25 12.33
N HIS A 304 -10.88 17.28 13.17
CA HIS A 304 -10.73 17.10 14.61
C HIS A 304 -11.97 16.50 15.28
N ALA A 305 -13.17 16.88 14.84
CA ALA A 305 -14.41 16.32 15.36
C ALA A 305 -14.56 14.84 14.97
N ALA A 306 -14.28 14.49 13.71
CA ALA A 306 -14.37 13.12 13.24
C ALA A 306 -13.33 12.20 13.90
N VAL A 307 -12.08 12.67 14.08
CA VAL A 307 -11.05 11.94 14.84
C VAL A 307 -11.52 11.67 16.28
N ARG A 308 -12.15 12.66 16.92
CA ARG A 308 -12.69 12.48 18.27
C ARG A 308 -13.79 11.42 18.32
N ARG A 309 -14.72 11.43 17.35
CA ARG A 309 -15.79 10.41 17.26
C ARG A 309 -15.22 9.01 17.07
N VAL A 310 -14.16 8.85 16.25
CA VAL A 310 -13.45 7.56 16.12
C VAL A 310 -12.90 7.11 17.47
N ASN A 311 -12.15 7.96 18.16
CA ASN A 311 -11.57 7.65 19.46
C ASN A 311 -12.62 7.34 20.54
N GLU A 312 -13.74 8.06 20.52
CA GLU A 312 -14.89 7.82 21.41
C GLU A 312 -15.52 6.46 21.11
N ALA A 313 -15.82 6.15 19.84
CA ALA A 313 -16.40 4.87 19.43
C ALA A 313 -15.51 3.66 19.80
N ILE A 314 -14.18 3.79 19.67
CA ILE A 314 -13.25 2.75 20.12
C ILE A 314 -13.32 2.60 21.65
N SER A 315 -13.39 3.71 22.38
CA SER A 315 -13.46 3.68 23.85
C SER A 315 -14.78 3.10 24.37
N THR A 316 -15.89 3.35 23.67
CA THR A 316 -17.21 2.80 24.01
C THR A 316 -17.46 1.41 23.41
N GLN A 317 -16.49 0.87 22.65
CA GLN A 317 -16.61 -0.40 21.93
C GLN A 317 -17.85 -0.46 21.01
N ASP A 318 -18.17 0.67 20.38
CA ASP A 318 -19.32 0.79 19.48
C ASP A 318 -18.89 0.62 18.01
N GLU A 319 -19.07 -0.60 17.50
CA GLU A 319 -18.74 -0.98 16.12
C GLU A 319 -19.46 -0.11 15.07
N VAL A 320 -20.74 0.20 15.30
CA VAL A 320 -21.58 0.93 14.33
C VAL A 320 -21.16 2.39 14.29
N ALA A 321 -20.96 3.00 15.46
CA ALA A 321 -20.47 4.37 15.57
C ALA A 321 -19.05 4.51 15.02
N LEU A 322 -18.19 3.50 15.22
CA LEU A 322 -16.83 3.49 14.68
C LEU A 322 -16.86 3.48 13.15
N LEU A 323 -17.62 2.56 12.53
CA LEU A 323 -17.73 2.48 11.08
C LEU A 323 -18.31 3.76 10.48
N ALA A 324 -19.36 4.32 11.11
CA ALA A 324 -19.94 5.59 10.68
C ALA A 324 -18.92 6.75 10.75
N SER A 325 -18.10 6.78 11.79
CA SER A 325 -17.05 7.79 11.97
C SER A 325 -15.92 7.64 10.94
N LEU A 326 -15.47 6.41 10.66
CA LEU A 326 -14.45 6.13 9.64
C LEU A 326 -14.89 6.52 8.22
N ARG A 327 -16.20 6.39 7.92
CA ARG A 327 -16.77 6.83 6.64
C ARG A 327 -16.94 8.35 6.51
N SER A 328 -16.66 9.12 7.56
CA SER A 328 -16.83 10.56 7.52
C SER A 328 -15.98 11.19 6.40
N PRO A 329 -16.59 11.97 5.48
CA PRO A 329 -15.85 12.65 4.43
C PRO A 329 -14.75 13.58 4.96
N ALA A 330 -14.90 14.08 6.19
CA ALA A 330 -13.94 14.95 6.86
C ALA A 330 -12.59 14.25 7.12
N LEU A 331 -12.59 12.94 7.40
CA LEU A 331 -11.35 12.19 7.57
C LEU A 331 -10.68 11.93 6.22
N GLY A 332 -11.46 11.78 5.14
CA GLY A 332 -10.92 11.48 3.82
C GLY A 332 -10.12 10.18 3.78
N LEU A 333 -10.51 9.19 4.60
CA LEU A 333 -9.82 7.90 4.67
C LEU A 333 -9.99 7.13 3.36
N LEU A 334 -8.95 6.42 2.98
CA LEU A 334 -8.94 5.52 1.83
C LEU A 334 -9.13 4.08 2.29
N GLY A 335 -9.95 3.33 1.55
CA GLY A 335 -10.10 1.89 1.73
C GLY A 335 -10.98 1.44 2.90
N VAL A 336 -11.86 2.28 3.44
CA VAL A 336 -12.79 1.82 4.49
C VAL A 336 -13.80 0.83 3.87
N LEU A 337 -13.84 -0.40 4.39
CA LEU A 337 -14.66 -1.51 3.91
C LEU A 337 -15.69 -1.94 4.97
N ASP A 338 -16.94 -2.01 4.55
CA ASP A 338 -18.08 -2.37 5.42
C ASP A 338 -17.96 -3.77 6.01
N ALA A 339 -17.46 -4.71 5.22
CA ALA A 339 -17.28 -6.10 5.64
C ALA A 339 -16.24 -6.25 6.77
N ASN A 340 -15.38 -5.24 6.96
CA ASN A 340 -14.30 -5.26 7.94
C ASN A 340 -14.67 -4.52 9.24
N SER A 341 -15.94 -4.13 9.45
CA SER A 341 -16.37 -3.34 10.62
C SER A 341 -15.91 -3.92 11.95
N LYS A 342 -16.13 -5.22 12.15
CA LYS A 342 -15.71 -5.94 13.36
C LYS A 342 -14.19 -6.00 13.48
N TRP A 343 -13.50 -6.28 12.38
CA TRP A 343 -12.03 -6.32 12.32
C TRP A 343 -11.40 -4.98 12.69
N TYR A 344 -11.99 -3.86 12.25
CA TYR A 344 -11.53 -2.54 12.61
C TYR A 344 -11.61 -2.32 14.12
N LEU A 345 -12.74 -2.63 14.75
CA LEU A 345 -12.89 -2.43 16.19
C LEU A 345 -11.84 -3.21 16.98
N ASP A 346 -11.63 -4.48 16.63
CA ASP A 346 -10.63 -5.35 17.27
C ASP A 346 -9.21 -4.79 17.06
N HIS A 347 -8.83 -4.45 15.82
CA HIS A 347 -7.50 -3.92 15.51
C HIS A 347 -7.23 -2.56 16.16
N PHE A 348 -8.21 -1.66 16.18
CA PHE A 348 -8.08 -0.37 16.86
C PHE A 348 -7.92 -0.55 18.37
N THR A 349 -8.63 -1.51 18.98
CA THR A 349 -8.52 -1.82 20.40
C THR A 349 -7.12 -2.35 20.71
N THR A 350 -6.65 -3.36 19.98
CA THR A 350 -5.29 -3.91 20.14
C THR A 350 -4.21 -2.86 19.89
N TYR A 351 -4.36 -2.01 18.87
CA TYR A 351 -3.39 -0.95 18.59
C TYR A 351 -3.28 0.04 19.77
N ARG A 352 -4.40 0.40 20.40
CA ARG A 352 -4.39 1.29 21.58
C ARG A 352 -3.74 0.62 22.79
N GLU A 353 -4.02 -0.66 23.04
CA GLU A 353 -3.42 -1.43 24.12
C GLU A 353 -1.90 -1.56 23.98
N GLN A 354 -1.41 -1.78 22.75
CA GLN A 354 0.03 -1.90 22.48
C GLN A 354 0.79 -0.58 22.58
N ASN A 355 0.11 0.55 22.31
CA ASN A 355 0.73 1.88 22.25
C ASN A 355 0.41 2.76 23.47
N SER A 356 -0.40 2.30 24.43
CA SER A 356 -0.53 2.96 25.73
C SER A 356 0.72 2.69 26.57
N MET A 357 1.66 3.65 26.61
CA MET A 357 2.77 3.64 27.58
C MET A 357 2.23 3.70 29.01
N GLU A 358 3.02 3.21 29.98
CA GLU A 358 2.79 2.97 31.44
C GLU A 358 1.96 3.99 32.27
N ASN A 359 1.52 5.11 31.72
CA ASN A 359 0.60 6.03 32.35
C ASN A 359 -0.80 5.76 31.80
N ASP A 360 -1.71 5.29 32.65
CA ASP A 360 -3.13 4.87 32.47
C ASP A 360 -4.07 5.88 31.73
N VAL A 361 -3.56 6.59 30.73
CA VAL A 361 -4.25 7.54 29.86
C VAL A 361 -4.53 6.83 28.55
N PRO A 362 -5.80 6.65 28.16
CA PRO A 362 -6.15 6.02 26.91
C PRO A 362 -5.52 6.77 25.73
N LEU A 363 -4.74 6.06 24.90
CA LEU A 363 -4.11 6.63 23.71
C LEU A 363 -5.17 7.30 22.84
N HIS A 364 -4.92 8.55 22.45
CA HIS A 364 -5.76 9.30 21.53
C HIS A 364 -5.13 9.30 20.14
N LEU A 365 -5.77 8.61 19.20
CA LEU A 365 -5.28 8.42 17.85
C LEU A 365 -5.42 9.69 17.01
N GLU A 366 -4.39 9.99 16.22
CA GLU A 366 -4.42 11.02 15.18
C GLU A 366 -4.93 10.47 13.83
N LYS A 367 -5.27 11.37 12.89
CA LYS A 367 -5.84 11.00 11.58
C LYS A 367 -4.95 10.04 10.81
N GLU A 368 -3.65 10.29 10.80
CA GLU A 368 -2.64 9.49 10.10
C GLU A 368 -2.52 8.09 10.71
N GLU A 369 -2.68 7.98 12.03
CA GLU A 369 -2.70 6.70 12.73
C GLU A 369 -3.97 5.92 12.40
N ILE A 370 -5.11 6.59 12.36
CA ILE A 370 -6.39 6.00 11.96
C ILE A 370 -6.29 5.41 10.55
N GLN A 371 -5.72 6.14 9.59
CA GLN A 371 -5.50 5.62 8.24
C GLN A 371 -4.57 4.39 8.24
N ARG A 372 -3.48 4.42 9.01
CA ARG A 372 -2.55 3.28 9.10
C ARG A 372 -3.22 2.03 9.66
N VAL A 373 -4.02 2.17 10.71
CA VAL A 373 -4.76 1.04 11.31
C VAL A 373 -5.81 0.50 10.34
N VAL A 374 -6.56 1.36 9.64
CA VAL A 374 -7.51 0.92 8.60
C VAL A 374 -6.81 0.14 7.49
N SER A 375 -5.71 0.66 6.96
CA SER A 375 -4.94 -0.02 5.91
C SER A 375 -4.40 -1.37 6.38
N SER A 376 -3.75 -1.41 7.55
CA SER A 376 -3.22 -2.65 8.14
C SER A 376 -4.31 -3.69 8.39
N CYS A 377 -5.47 -3.26 8.92
CA CYS A 377 -6.61 -4.13 9.16
C CYS A 377 -7.18 -4.72 7.86
N ASN A 378 -7.23 -3.92 6.79
CA ASN A 378 -7.65 -4.42 5.49
C ASN A 378 -6.68 -5.44 4.90
N ASP A 379 -5.38 -5.16 4.96
CA ASP A 379 -4.35 -6.07 4.49
C ASP A 379 -4.41 -7.40 5.27
N PHE A 380 -4.63 -7.32 6.58
CA PHE A 380 -4.85 -8.48 7.44
C PHE A 380 -6.09 -9.27 7.02
N ALA A 381 -7.24 -8.61 6.89
CA ALA A 381 -8.51 -9.26 6.55
C ALA A 381 -8.45 -9.92 5.15
N GLU A 382 -7.76 -9.27 4.21
CA GLU A 382 -7.54 -9.84 2.88
C GLU A 382 -6.60 -11.05 2.92
N ALA A 383 -5.52 -10.99 3.70
CA ALA A 383 -4.62 -12.13 3.91
C ALA A 383 -5.34 -13.32 4.54
N GLU A 384 -6.16 -13.09 5.58
CA GLU A 384 -6.92 -14.15 6.23
C GLU A 384 -7.95 -14.78 5.27
N LYS A 385 -8.56 -13.96 4.41
CA LYS A 385 -9.43 -14.47 3.34
C LYS A 385 -8.67 -15.35 2.35
N ARG A 386 -7.51 -14.90 1.85
CA ARG A 386 -6.67 -15.71 0.93
C ARG A 386 -6.24 -17.02 1.57
N LYS A 387 -5.90 -17.00 2.86
CA LYS A 387 -5.61 -18.19 3.65
C LYS A 387 -6.78 -19.17 3.67
N MET A 388 -8.00 -18.70 3.97
CA MET A 388 -9.19 -19.57 3.97
C MET A 388 -9.54 -20.10 2.58
N ASP A 389 -9.37 -19.30 1.53
CA ASP A 389 -9.55 -19.74 0.14
C ASP A 389 -8.53 -20.83 -0.23
N ALA A 390 -7.27 -20.70 0.19
CA ALA A 390 -6.23 -21.71 -0.02
C ALA A 390 -6.54 -23.02 0.73
N ILE A 391 -6.99 -22.96 1.98
CA ILE A 391 -7.41 -24.14 2.74
C ILE A 391 -8.61 -24.84 2.08
N THR A 392 -9.53 -24.08 1.52
CA THR A 392 -10.65 -24.63 0.75
C THR A 392 -10.17 -25.35 -0.52
N ALA A 393 -9.20 -24.76 -1.23
CA ALA A 393 -8.59 -25.36 -2.41
C ALA A 393 -7.82 -26.65 -2.09
N ILE A 394 -7.03 -26.67 -1.01
CA ILE A 394 -6.33 -27.88 -0.52
C ILE A 394 -7.34 -28.99 -0.24
N ASN A 395 -8.39 -28.69 0.53
CA ASN A 395 -9.41 -29.67 0.85
C ASN A 395 -10.12 -30.21 -0.41
N ALA A 396 -10.28 -29.38 -1.45
CA ALA A 396 -10.83 -29.82 -2.73
C ALA A 396 -9.86 -30.72 -3.51
N ALA A 397 -8.58 -30.38 -3.58
CA ALA A 397 -7.54 -31.20 -4.22
C ALA A 397 -7.42 -32.58 -3.57
N VAL A 398 -7.41 -32.64 -2.23
CA VAL A 398 -7.37 -33.90 -1.48
C VAL A 398 -8.56 -34.80 -1.85
N ARG A 399 -9.77 -34.23 -1.99
CA ARG A 399 -10.97 -34.99 -2.42
C ARG A 399 -10.92 -35.47 -3.87
N GLN A 400 -10.23 -34.75 -4.75
CA GLN A 400 -10.07 -35.16 -6.14
C GLN A 400 -9.16 -36.39 -6.25
N GLY A 401 -8.22 -36.57 -5.32
CA GLY A 401 -7.36 -37.74 -5.25
C GLY A 401 -6.07 -37.62 -6.09
N ASP A 402 -5.79 -36.45 -6.67
CA ASP A 402 -4.55 -36.21 -7.42
C ASP A 402 -3.44 -35.74 -6.47
N ALA A 403 -2.42 -36.59 -6.31
CA ALA A 403 -1.28 -36.32 -5.45
C ALA A 403 -0.47 -35.08 -5.88
N ALA A 404 -0.32 -34.87 -7.20
CA ALA A 404 0.43 -33.72 -7.71
C ALA A 404 -0.33 -32.41 -7.44
N GLU A 405 -1.64 -32.41 -7.64
CA GLU A 405 -2.49 -31.25 -7.34
C GLU A 405 -2.50 -30.95 -5.83
N THR A 406 -2.63 -31.98 -4.99
CA THR A 406 -2.64 -31.82 -3.53
C THR A 406 -1.35 -31.22 -3.02
N VAL A 407 -0.18 -31.73 -3.42
CA VAL A 407 1.09 -31.17 -2.95
C VAL A 407 1.29 -29.75 -3.46
N GLN A 408 0.87 -29.45 -4.70
CA GLN A 408 0.91 -28.10 -5.24
C GLN A 408 0.07 -27.12 -4.42
N GLN A 409 -1.14 -27.52 -4.00
CA GLN A 409 -1.99 -26.68 -3.15
C GLN A 409 -1.42 -26.54 -1.73
N LEU A 410 -0.84 -27.60 -1.16
CA LEU A 410 -0.18 -27.55 0.16
C LEU A 410 1.02 -26.60 0.17
N MET A 411 1.75 -26.49 -0.94
CA MET A 411 2.88 -25.57 -1.11
C MET A 411 2.45 -24.12 -1.36
N ASN A 412 1.15 -23.82 -1.43
CA ASN A 412 0.67 -22.45 -1.62
C ASN A 412 1.02 -21.59 -0.39
N PRO A 413 1.83 -20.52 -0.53
CA PRO A 413 2.27 -19.70 0.60
C PRO A 413 1.11 -19.01 1.32
N GLU A 414 0.01 -18.72 0.63
CA GLU A 414 -1.18 -18.11 1.23
C GLU A 414 -1.82 -19.02 2.29
N ALA A 415 -1.65 -20.34 2.20
CA ALA A 415 -2.16 -21.28 3.19
C ALA A 415 -1.42 -21.20 4.53
N GLN A 416 -0.21 -20.62 4.56
CA GLN A 416 0.65 -20.49 5.75
C GLN A 416 0.92 -21.82 6.47
N LEU A 417 0.99 -22.93 5.72
CA LEU A 417 1.27 -24.25 6.26
C LEU A 417 2.78 -24.47 6.51
N PRO A 418 3.16 -25.46 7.33
CA PRO A 418 4.55 -25.87 7.52
C PRO A 418 5.22 -26.32 6.21
N ILE A 419 6.53 -26.56 6.27
CA ILE A 419 7.32 -26.99 5.10
C ILE A 419 6.72 -28.26 4.50
N VAL A 420 6.58 -28.29 3.17
CA VAL A 420 6.04 -29.40 2.38
C VAL A 420 7.09 -29.88 1.39
N TYR A 421 7.23 -31.19 1.22
CA TYR A 421 8.19 -31.80 0.29
C TYR A 421 7.49 -32.36 -0.94
N GLU A 422 7.80 -31.82 -2.13
CA GLU A 422 7.18 -32.26 -3.39
C GLU A 422 7.38 -33.76 -3.67
N SER A 423 8.52 -34.33 -3.25
CA SER A 423 8.83 -35.75 -3.37
C SER A 423 7.80 -36.65 -2.67
N ALA A 424 7.14 -36.17 -1.60
CA ALA A 424 6.21 -36.94 -0.79
C ALA A 424 4.73 -36.75 -1.17
N ALA A 425 4.44 -36.32 -2.41
CA ALA A 425 3.09 -36.03 -2.89
C ALA A 425 2.08 -37.16 -2.63
N SER A 426 2.47 -38.42 -2.90
CA SER A 426 1.61 -39.59 -2.71
C SER A 426 1.32 -39.88 -1.23
N LEU A 427 2.28 -39.62 -0.35
CA LEU A 427 2.12 -39.72 1.10
C LEU A 427 1.12 -38.69 1.62
N TYR A 428 1.29 -37.40 1.26
CA TYR A 428 0.34 -36.36 1.69
C TYR A 428 -1.08 -36.67 1.21
N GLN A 429 -1.24 -37.04 -0.07
CA GLN A 429 -2.56 -37.32 -0.64
C GLN A 429 -3.28 -38.48 0.04
N SER A 430 -2.59 -39.59 0.28
CA SER A 430 -3.21 -40.79 0.86
C SER A 430 -3.58 -40.60 2.33
N GLU A 431 -2.67 -39.99 3.11
CA GLU A 431 -2.88 -39.77 4.54
C GLU A 431 -3.90 -38.65 4.80
N LEU A 432 -3.82 -37.52 4.09
CA LEU A 432 -4.80 -36.43 4.24
C LEU A 432 -6.21 -36.85 3.78
N LEU A 433 -6.32 -37.68 2.74
CA LEU A 433 -7.61 -38.24 2.32
C LEU A 433 -8.19 -39.16 3.40
N SER A 434 -7.34 -39.98 4.02
CA SER A 434 -7.75 -40.85 5.13
C SER A 434 -8.20 -40.04 6.34
N LEU A 435 -7.51 -38.94 6.65
CA LEU A 435 -7.89 -38.00 7.71
C LEU A 435 -9.20 -37.26 7.38
N GLN A 436 -9.39 -36.79 6.14
CA GLN A 436 -10.66 -36.19 5.71
C GLN A 436 -11.83 -37.17 5.86
N ALA A 437 -11.65 -38.43 5.49
CA ALA A 437 -12.70 -39.44 5.57
C ALA A 437 -13.14 -39.73 7.02
N GLN A 438 -12.25 -39.52 8.00
CA GLN A 438 -12.55 -39.67 9.43
C GLN A 438 -13.19 -38.42 10.04
N ASN A 439 -13.08 -37.27 9.38
CA ASN A 439 -13.61 -36.01 9.90
C ASN A 439 -15.09 -35.79 9.57
N PRO A 440 -15.92 -35.34 10.53
CA PRO A 440 -17.31 -34.99 10.28
C PRO A 440 -17.41 -33.83 9.27
N GLY A 441 -17.81 -34.15 8.03
CA GLY A 441 -17.95 -33.17 6.95
C GLY A 441 -16.87 -33.22 5.86
N ALA A 442 -15.94 -34.19 5.91
CA ALA A 442 -14.90 -34.39 4.89
C ALA A 442 -14.11 -33.10 4.57
N PHE A 443 -13.79 -32.36 5.62
CA PHE A 443 -13.07 -31.09 5.58
C PHE A 443 -12.14 -31.02 6.79
N LEU A 444 -10.91 -30.59 6.55
CA LEU A 444 -9.87 -30.37 7.56
C LEU A 444 -9.71 -28.87 7.77
N GLY A 445 -9.84 -28.41 9.02
CA GLY A 445 -9.58 -27.03 9.39
C GLY A 445 -8.10 -26.66 9.25
N TYR A 446 -7.79 -25.36 9.36
CA TYR A 446 -6.40 -24.89 9.26
C TYR A 446 -5.48 -25.55 10.30
N GLU A 447 -5.88 -25.59 11.57
CA GLU A 447 -5.06 -26.18 12.65
C GLU A 447 -4.81 -27.68 12.40
N GLU A 448 -5.85 -28.43 12.00
CA GLU A 448 -5.73 -29.86 11.70
C GLU A 448 -4.82 -30.12 10.50
N LEU A 449 -4.94 -29.30 9.44
CA LEU A 449 -4.05 -29.37 8.29
C LEU A 449 -2.62 -29.02 8.66
N SER A 450 -2.40 -27.97 9.46
CA SER A 450 -1.07 -27.55 9.87
C SER A 450 -0.35 -28.67 10.63
N VAL A 451 -1.01 -29.26 11.62
CA VAL A 451 -0.45 -30.38 12.39
C VAL A 451 -0.24 -31.61 11.51
N ALA A 452 -1.22 -31.97 10.67
CA ALA A 452 -1.10 -33.11 9.79
C ALA A 452 0.07 -32.95 8.80
N VAL A 453 0.22 -31.77 8.20
CA VAL A 453 1.32 -31.48 7.27
C VAL A 453 2.66 -31.53 7.99
N GLU A 454 2.79 -30.95 9.19
CA GLU A 454 4.02 -31.02 9.99
C GLU A 454 4.43 -32.48 10.26
N MET A 455 3.49 -33.30 10.72
CA MET A 455 3.73 -34.72 11.00
C MET A 455 4.08 -35.50 9.73
N LEU A 456 3.36 -35.27 8.62
CA LEU A 456 3.60 -35.97 7.35
C LEU A 456 4.94 -35.55 6.72
N SER A 457 5.32 -34.28 6.83
CA SER A 457 6.64 -33.79 6.41
C SER A 457 7.77 -34.44 7.21
N ALA A 458 7.57 -34.64 8.51
CA ALA A 458 8.52 -35.37 9.34
C ALA A 458 8.65 -36.85 8.92
N VAL A 459 7.54 -37.50 8.56
CA VAL A 459 7.53 -38.88 8.03
C VAL A 459 8.19 -38.96 6.65
N ALA A 460 8.02 -37.94 5.81
CA ALA A 460 8.70 -37.84 4.52
C ALA A 460 10.23 -37.82 4.70
N VAL A 461 10.73 -36.96 5.60
CA VAL A 461 12.17 -36.90 5.92
C VAL A 461 12.66 -38.24 6.47
N LEU A 462 11.91 -38.89 7.37
CA LEU A 462 12.28 -40.21 7.89
C LEU A 462 12.38 -41.25 6.76
N ASN A 463 11.48 -41.22 5.78
CA ASN A 463 11.54 -42.12 4.62
C ASN A 463 12.81 -41.88 3.79
N GLU A 464 13.20 -40.63 3.55
CA GLU A 464 14.44 -40.30 2.84
C GLU A 464 15.67 -40.82 3.59
N VAL A 465 15.71 -40.67 4.92
CA VAL A 465 16.79 -41.21 5.74
C VAL A 465 16.81 -42.74 5.71
N LEU A 466 15.66 -43.40 5.76
CA LEU A 466 15.56 -44.86 5.64
C LEU A 466 16.09 -45.38 4.30
N ASP A 467 15.93 -44.63 3.21
CA ASP A 467 16.46 -44.98 1.89
C ASP A 467 18.01 -45.01 1.87
N THR A 468 18.66 -44.25 2.74
CA THR A 468 20.13 -44.28 2.89
C THR A 468 20.65 -45.53 3.60
N LYS A 469 19.76 -46.23 4.32
CA LYS A 469 20.09 -47.38 5.20
C LYS A 469 21.13 -47.04 6.29
N ASP A 470 21.29 -45.75 6.61
CA ASP A 470 22.12 -45.32 7.72
C ASP A 470 21.35 -45.41 9.03
N THR A 471 21.65 -46.43 9.84
CA THR A 471 21.00 -46.64 11.12
C THR A 471 21.16 -45.46 12.07
N GLN A 472 22.32 -44.77 12.06
CA GLN A 472 22.56 -43.65 12.95
C GLN A 472 21.68 -42.45 12.58
N GLY A 473 21.58 -42.12 11.29
CA GLY A 473 20.67 -41.09 10.80
C GLY A 473 19.20 -41.38 11.13
N VAL A 474 18.76 -42.65 11.04
CA VAL A 474 17.39 -43.04 11.41
C VAL A 474 17.14 -42.81 12.91
N ILE A 475 18.10 -43.17 13.77
CA ILE A 475 17.99 -42.96 15.23
C ILE A 475 17.89 -41.47 15.56
N GLU A 476 18.71 -40.63 14.93
CA GLU A 476 18.69 -39.18 15.11
C GLU A 476 17.32 -38.62 14.70
N GLN A 477 16.79 -39.02 13.54
CA GLN A 477 15.47 -38.59 13.09
C GLN A 477 14.33 -39.07 13.99
N LEU A 478 14.40 -40.28 14.55
CA LEU A 478 13.39 -40.76 15.51
C LEU A 478 13.45 -39.98 16.84
N SER A 479 14.63 -39.53 17.25
CA SER A 479 14.85 -38.86 18.53
C SER A 479 14.51 -37.37 18.47
N ASP A 480 14.82 -36.69 17.36
CA ASP A 480 14.78 -35.22 17.25
C ASP A 480 13.51 -34.70 16.55
N SER A 481 12.65 -35.58 16.03
CA SER A 481 11.53 -35.18 15.17
C SER A 481 10.20 -35.01 15.93
N PRO A 482 9.34 -34.06 15.53
CA PRO A 482 8.00 -33.84 16.11
C PRO A 482 6.99 -34.99 15.85
N LEU A 483 7.47 -36.17 15.45
CA LEU A 483 6.66 -37.33 15.07
C LEU A 483 5.79 -37.86 16.22
N GLY A 484 6.15 -37.59 17.48
CA GLY A 484 5.31 -37.84 18.64
C GLY A 484 4.89 -39.29 18.81
N PHE A 485 5.72 -40.26 18.40
CA PHE A 485 5.40 -41.67 18.52
C PHE A 485 5.18 -42.08 19.98
N SER A 486 4.17 -42.90 20.22
CA SER A 486 3.85 -43.41 21.55
C SER A 486 4.75 -44.59 21.92
N ASN A 487 5.02 -44.75 23.22
CA ASN A 487 5.79 -45.87 23.79
C ASN A 487 7.24 -45.99 23.27
N MET A 488 7.85 -44.91 22.78
CA MET A 488 9.23 -44.99 22.31
C MET A 488 10.22 -45.03 23.48
N GLU A 489 10.92 -46.15 23.63
CA GLU A 489 11.98 -46.33 24.62
C GLU A 489 13.38 -46.05 24.05
N GLN A 490 14.16 -45.21 24.75
CA GLN A 490 15.47 -44.75 24.28
C GLN A 490 16.50 -45.89 24.15
N ASP A 491 16.40 -46.91 25.01
CA ASP A 491 17.29 -48.09 25.00
C ASP A 491 17.06 -49.00 23.77
N ASN A 492 15.90 -48.88 23.11
CA ASN A 492 15.50 -49.72 21.98
C ASN A 492 15.66 -49.01 20.62
N LEU A 493 16.17 -47.77 20.58
CA LEU A 493 16.29 -46.96 19.34
C LEU A 493 16.99 -47.69 18.20
N GLN A 494 18.09 -48.40 18.50
CA GLN A 494 18.81 -49.23 17.52
C GLN A 494 17.91 -50.30 16.91
N ARG A 495 17.12 -50.99 17.74
CA ARG A 495 16.22 -52.07 17.30
C ARG A 495 15.07 -51.52 16.45
N TYR A 496 14.51 -50.35 16.80
CA TYR A 496 13.51 -49.68 15.97
C TYR A 496 14.08 -49.32 14.61
N ALA A 497 15.27 -48.71 14.57
CA ALA A 497 15.90 -48.29 13.33
C ALA A 497 16.19 -49.49 12.40
N ASP A 498 16.77 -50.58 12.93
CA ASP A 498 17.03 -51.80 12.15
C ASP A 498 15.74 -52.45 11.61
N MET A 499 14.67 -52.47 12.42
CA MET A 499 13.36 -52.97 12.00
C MET A 499 12.74 -52.09 10.90
N LEU A 500 12.80 -50.77 11.05
CA LEU A 500 12.25 -49.82 10.07
C LEU A 500 12.99 -49.86 8.74
N ILE A 501 14.33 -50.02 8.74
CA ILE A 501 15.11 -50.21 7.52
C ILE A 501 14.68 -51.49 6.80
N THR A 502 14.42 -52.56 7.55
CA THR A 502 13.92 -53.83 7.01
C THR A 502 12.51 -53.67 6.44
N LEU A 503 11.61 -53.05 7.20
CA LEU A 503 10.22 -52.79 6.81
C LEU A 503 10.13 -51.90 5.57
N LYS A 504 10.99 -50.88 5.46
CA LYS A 504 11.10 -50.02 4.28
C LYS A 504 11.54 -50.83 3.04
N ALA A 505 12.53 -51.69 3.19
CA ALA A 505 12.97 -52.55 2.08
C ALA A 505 11.86 -53.52 1.61
N GLU A 506 11.08 -54.07 2.54
CA GLU A 506 9.90 -54.90 2.25
C GLU A 506 8.80 -54.09 1.54
N ALA A 507 8.46 -52.90 2.05
CA ALA A 507 7.46 -52.02 1.44
C ALA A 507 7.82 -51.65 -0.01
N VAL A 508 9.09 -51.31 -0.26
CA VAL A 508 9.58 -51.01 -1.62
C VAL A 508 9.45 -52.23 -2.54
N SER A 509 9.69 -53.44 -2.03
CA SER A 509 9.51 -54.69 -2.80
C SER A 509 8.06 -54.97 -3.18
N GLU A 510 7.11 -54.46 -2.39
CA GLU A 510 5.66 -54.51 -2.64
C GLU A 510 5.15 -53.36 -3.52
N GLY A 511 6.04 -52.46 -3.96
CA GLY A 511 5.69 -51.28 -4.76
C GLY A 511 5.15 -50.10 -3.95
N ARG A 512 5.30 -50.09 -2.62
CA ARG A 512 4.97 -48.95 -1.76
C ARG A 512 6.20 -48.08 -1.57
N GLU A 513 6.11 -46.83 -2.02
CA GLU A 513 7.22 -45.88 -1.98
C GLU A 513 7.47 -45.35 -0.56
N PHE A 514 6.43 -45.12 0.24
CA PHE A 514 6.54 -44.53 1.57
C PHE A 514 6.00 -45.45 2.66
N LEU A 515 6.66 -45.47 3.81
CA LEU A 515 6.07 -45.90 5.07
C LEU A 515 5.20 -44.77 5.63
N THR A 516 4.01 -45.11 6.12
CA THR A 516 3.09 -44.16 6.77
C THR A 516 3.45 -43.99 8.25
N TRP A 517 2.92 -42.94 8.89
CA TRP A 517 3.06 -42.78 10.35
C TRP A 517 2.60 -44.03 11.11
N ASN A 518 1.49 -44.63 10.66
CA ASN A 518 0.93 -45.84 11.25
C ASN A 518 1.85 -47.07 11.11
N ASP A 519 2.59 -47.19 9.99
CA ASP A 519 3.55 -48.28 9.80
C ASP A 519 4.73 -48.14 10.78
N VAL A 520 5.21 -46.91 10.97
CA VAL A 520 6.31 -46.63 11.90
C VAL A 520 5.89 -46.90 13.35
N GLN A 521 4.70 -46.43 13.75
CA GLN A 521 4.17 -46.69 15.10
C GLN A 521 3.99 -48.19 15.36
N LYS A 522 3.45 -48.95 14.41
CA LYS A 522 3.31 -50.41 14.53
C LYS A 522 4.66 -51.13 14.65
N SER A 523 5.69 -50.66 13.94
CA SER A 523 7.04 -51.19 14.05
C SER A 523 7.61 -50.99 15.46
N ILE A 524 7.46 -49.78 16.02
CA ILE A 524 7.88 -49.45 17.38
C ILE A 524 7.16 -50.35 18.40
N ASP A 525 5.83 -50.45 18.31
CA ASP A 525 5.03 -51.29 19.19
C ASP A 525 5.43 -52.78 19.09
N SER A 526 5.69 -53.28 17.88
CA SER A 526 6.15 -54.66 17.67
C SER A 526 7.51 -54.92 18.31
N VAL A 527 8.47 -53.99 18.17
CA VAL A 527 9.79 -54.13 18.80
C VAL A 527 9.67 -54.11 20.32
N ASN A 528 8.84 -53.23 20.88
CA ASN A 528 8.60 -53.19 22.32
C ASN A 528 8.00 -54.50 22.84
N ILE A 529 7.02 -55.05 22.14
CA ILE A 529 6.45 -56.36 22.48
C ILE A 529 7.53 -57.44 22.44
N GLN A 530 8.39 -57.45 21.42
CA GLN A 530 9.49 -58.42 21.32
C GLN A 530 10.50 -58.28 22.47
N VAL A 531 10.89 -57.06 22.82
CA VAL A 531 11.79 -56.78 23.95
C VAL A 531 11.18 -57.24 25.27
N GLN A 532 9.90 -56.94 25.48
CA GLN A 532 9.17 -57.39 26.68
C GLN A 532 9.10 -58.92 26.75
N GLU A 533 8.79 -59.60 25.65
CA GLU A 533 8.78 -61.06 25.59
C GLU A 533 10.18 -61.68 25.84
N GLU A 534 11.24 -61.04 25.38
CA GLU A 534 12.63 -61.44 25.67
C GLU A 534 12.94 -61.29 27.17
N HIS A 535 12.55 -60.18 27.77
CA HIS A 535 12.74 -59.93 29.20
C HIS A 535 11.98 -60.96 30.06
N GLU A 536 10.72 -61.22 29.73
CA GLU A 536 9.90 -62.24 30.40
C GLU A 536 10.50 -63.64 30.27
N ARG A 537 11.11 -63.96 29.12
CA ARG A 537 11.81 -65.23 28.93
C ARG A 537 13.07 -65.32 29.79
N ILE A 538 13.83 -64.24 29.95
CA ILE A 538 15.00 -64.19 30.84
C ILE A 538 14.57 -64.43 32.29
N LEU A 539 13.48 -63.79 32.73
CA LEU A 539 12.93 -64.01 34.07
C LEU A 539 12.49 -65.47 34.27
N ALA A 540 11.78 -66.06 33.29
CA ALA A 540 11.39 -67.46 33.34
C ALA A 540 12.58 -68.41 33.43
N ILE A 541 13.65 -68.15 32.67
CA ILE A 541 14.91 -68.92 32.75
C ILE A 541 15.56 -68.76 34.13
N SER A 542 15.50 -67.56 34.72
CA SER A 542 16.01 -67.31 36.06
C SER A 542 15.22 -68.10 37.12
N GLU A 543 13.88 -68.11 37.04
CA GLU A 543 13.03 -68.91 37.93
C GLU A 543 13.29 -70.42 37.79
N ILE A 544 13.48 -70.92 36.56
CA ILE A 544 13.89 -72.32 36.34
C ILE A 544 15.22 -72.60 37.03
N ASN A 545 16.20 -71.70 36.90
CA ASN A 545 17.50 -71.85 37.52
C ASN A 545 17.44 -71.81 39.05
N GLU A 546 16.61 -70.95 39.64
CA GLU A 546 16.36 -70.89 41.08
C GLU A 546 15.68 -72.16 41.59
N ALA A 547 14.65 -72.64 40.88
CA ALA A 547 13.95 -73.88 41.20
C ALA A 547 14.90 -75.10 41.16
N LEU A 548 15.82 -75.14 40.20
CA LEU A 548 16.87 -76.18 40.13
C LEU A 548 17.85 -76.10 41.31
N SER A 549 18.24 -74.88 41.74
CA SER A 549 19.10 -74.67 42.91
C SER A 549 18.42 -75.06 44.22
N ALA A 550 17.10 -74.89 44.32
CA ALA A 550 16.31 -75.26 45.48
C ALA A 550 16.17 -76.79 45.68
N GLY A 551 16.54 -77.60 44.69
CA GLY A 551 16.53 -79.07 44.77
C GLY A 551 15.13 -79.69 44.82
N ASP A 552 14.09 -78.96 44.38
CA ASP A 552 12.70 -79.41 44.39
C ASP A 552 12.20 -79.68 42.95
N PRO A 553 11.97 -80.95 42.59
CA PRO A 553 11.44 -81.32 41.26
C PRO A 553 10.07 -80.71 40.94
N GLN A 554 9.24 -80.46 41.95
CA GLN A 554 7.90 -79.90 41.76
C GLN A 554 7.97 -78.41 41.42
N LYS A 555 8.85 -77.66 42.09
CA LYS A 555 9.15 -76.26 41.75
C LYS A 555 9.79 -76.13 40.38
N THR A 556 10.64 -77.09 40.01
CA THR A 556 11.25 -77.13 38.69
C THR A 556 10.19 -77.36 37.62
N LEU A 557 9.26 -78.29 37.84
CA LEU A 557 8.13 -78.48 36.94
C LEU A 557 7.26 -77.23 36.81
N SER A 558 6.94 -76.55 37.92
CA SER A 558 6.13 -75.32 37.84
C SER A 558 6.82 -74.21 37.05
N ALA A 559 8.14 -74.05 37.22
CA ALA A 559 8.92 -73.08 36.46
C ALA A 559 9.02 -73.45 34.96
N LEU A 560 9.16 -74.75 34.64
CA LEU A 560 9.17 -75.24 33.25
C LEU A 560 7.80 -75.09 32.53
N LEU A 561 6.71 -75.05 33.29
CA LEU A 561 5.35 -74.87 32.78
C LEU A 561 4.94 -73.39 32.61
N LEU A 562 5.80 -72.44 32.98
CA LEU A 562 5.51 -71.02 32.80
C LEU A 562 5.32 -70.72 31.30
N PRO A 563 4.21 -70.06 30.90
CA PRO A 563 3.98 -69.70 29.50
C PRO A 563 5.10 -68.84 28.90
N THR A 564 5.72 -67.98 29.73
CA THR A 564 6.84 -67.10 29.39
C THR A 564 8.13 -67.86 29.06
N ALA A 565 8.28 -69.11 29.53
CA ALA A 565 9.40 -69.97 29.16
C ALA A 565 9.33 -70.47 27.71
N LYS A 566 8.16 -70.37 27.06
CA LYS A 566 7.87 -70.86 25.69
C LYS A 566 8.32 -72.31 25.43
N LEU A 567 8.36 -73.15 26.47
CA LEU A 567 8.73 -74.57 26.37
C LEU A 567 7.52 -75.39 25.91
N GLN A 568 7.71 -76.27 24.93
CA GLN A 568 6.68 -77.18 24.42
C GLN A 568 6.93 -78.62 24.89
N GLY A 569 5.85 -79.38 25.13
CA GLY A 569 5.95 -80.81 25.43
C GLY A 569 6.43 -81.17 26.84
N VAL A 570 6.36 -80.23 27.80
CA VAL A 570 6.70 -80.50 29.20
C VAL A 570 5.67 -81.45 29.81
N ASN A 571 6.07 -82.69 30.10
CA ASN A 571 5.20 -83.70 30.68
C ASN A 571 5.31 -83.74 32.22
N PRO A 572 4.21 -83.50 32.98
CA PRO A 572 4.24 -83.53 34.44
C PRO A 572 4.72 -84.86 35.04
N SER A 573 4.47 -85.99 34.36
CA SER A 573 4.86 -87.33 34.83
C SER A 573 6.37 -87.57 34.82
N THR A 574 7.14 -86.76 34.11
CA THR A 574 8.60 -86.85 34.01
C THR A 574 9.35 -85.76 34.79
N ALA A 575 8.65 -85.03 35.66
CA ALA A 575 9.19 -83.89 36.44
C ALA A 575 10.52 -84.19 37.15
N LYS A 576 10.61 -85.33 37.85
CA LYS A 576 11.83 -85.75 38.54
C LYS A 576 13.00 -85.97 37.58
N HIS A 577 12.73 -86.58 36.42
CA HIS A 577 13.74 -86.81 35.41
C HIS A 577 14.23 -85.49 34.78
N TYR A 578 13.31 -84.56 34.50
CA TYR A 578 13.70 -83.21 34.04
C TYR A 578 14.57 -82.50 35.07
N HIS A 579 14.21 -82.55 36.36
CA HIS A 579 15.00 -81.95 37.43
C HIS A 579 16.40 -82.56 37.51
N ASP A 580 16.52 -83.89 37.60
CA ASP A 580 17.80 -84.57 37.75
C ASP A 580 18.75 -84.30 36.56
N VAL A 581 18.22 -84.34 35.33
CA VAL A 581 19.00 -84.07 34.11
C VAL A 581 19.42 -82.60 34.03
N LEU A 582 18.49 -81.66 34.23
CA LEU A 582 18.80 -80.22 34.17
C LEU A 582 19.77 -79.81 35.28
N GLN A 583 19.64 -80.38 36.48
CA GLN A 583 20.56 -80.14 37.59
C GLN A 583 21.95 -80.70 37.30
N HIS A 584 22.04 -81.90 36.72
CA HIS A 584 23.32 -82.48 36.31
C HIS A 584 24.00 -81.64 35.21
N VAL A 585 23.25 -81.22 34.19
CA VAL A 585 23.76 -80.35 33.12
C VAL A 585 24.19 -78.99 33.68
N LYS A 586 23.41 -78.38 34.59
CA LYS A 586 23.78 -77.14 35.28
C LYS A 586 25.11 -77.30 36.04
N ALA A 587 25.28 -78.40 36.78
CA ALA A 587 26.52 -78.68 37.50
C ALA A 587 27.74 -78.81 36.56
N GLN A 588 27.58 -79.52 35.43
CA GLN A 588 28.64 -79.64 34.42
C GLN A 588 29.01 -78.28 33.80
N ILE A 589 28.04 -77.43 33.51
CA ILE A 589 28.28 -76.09 32.97
C ILE A 589 29.04 -75.22 34.00
N CYS A 590 28.72 -75.35 35.29
CA CYS A 590 29.43 -74.67 36.38
C CYS A 590 30.88 -75.16 36.54
N GLU A 591 31.17 -76.44 36.31
CA GLU A 591 32.52 -77.01 36.46
C GLU A 591 33.47 -76.63 35.30
N VAL A 592 32.94 -76.36 34.10
CA VAL A 592 33.73 -76.08 32.90
C VAL A 592 34.13 -74.59 32.75
N ARG A 593 33.48 -73.66 33.46
CA ARG A 593 33.78 -72.21 33.35
C ARG A 593 33.98 -71.57 34.74
N PRO A 594 35.21 -71.10 35.08
CA PRO A 594 35.43 -70.35 36.32
C PRO A 594 34.66 -69.02 36.33
N ALA A 595 34.34 -68.54 37.54
CA ALA A 595 33.38 -67.49 37.88
C ALA A 595 33.51 -66.10 37.20
N GLU A 596 34.46 -65.86 36.31
CA GLU A 596 34.62 -64.59 35.60
C GLU A 596 33.82 -64.49 34.28
N GLN A 597 33.31 -65.61 33.74
CA GLN A 597 32.51 -65.61 32.50
C GLN A 597 30.99 -65.62 32.73
N TYR A 598 30.54 -65.49 33.98
CA TYR A 598 29.12 -65.69 34.35
C TYR A 598 28.15 -64.60 33.91
N ARG A 599 28.63 -63.47 33.35
CA ARG A 599 27.75 -62.38 32.89
C ARG A 599 27.38 -62.41 31.41
N ALA A 600 28.05 -63.20 30.57
CA ALA A 600 27.94 -63.05 29.11
C ALA A 600 27.49 -64.29 28.33
N ALA A 601 27.18 -65.42 28.98
CA ALA A 601 26.94 -66.68 28.25
C ALA A 601 25.59 -67.36 28.52
N ILE A 602 24.60 -66.64 29.04
CA ILE A 602 23.20 -67.10 29.12
C ILE A 602 22.35 -66.23 28.19
N LEU A 603 22.68 -66.24 26.90
CA LEU A 603 21.90 -65.60 25.83
C LEU A 603 21.95 -66.43 24.52
N LYS A 604 22.04 -67.76 24.62
CA LYS A 604 21.73 -68.67 23.50
C LYS A 604 20.88 -69.83 23.97
#